data_AF-A0A1B9ERU1-F1
#
_entry.id   AF-A0A1B9ERU1-F1
#
_cell.length_a   1.000
_cell.length_b   1.000
_cell.length_c   1.000
_cell.angle_alpha   90.00
_cell.angle_beta   90.00
_cell.angle_gamma   90.00
#
_symmetry.space_group_name_H-M   'P 1'
#
loop_
_entity.id
_entity.type
_entity.pdbx_description
1 polymer ?
#
loop_
_entity_poly.entity_id
_entity_poly.type
_entity_poly.pdbx_seq_one_letter_code
_entity_poly.pdbx_strand_id
1 'polypeptide(L)'
;MTDEEDALHPSGFLTEEQARELFSDMNEVILAGEEMRRLRSEMITLFAGLGWTQERIARLTGMSQPAVSKQVAKARPGGPTPPPDIALEQHDTPWLEGRLWGLAEEISATLDDSAHCTRFTDALGRGRKRFTPQNVDALRRLVEKDLRERRAELPGSHRSAYDAIGRGLDVPAKTAATGAAGTGSAAVRRALARRIQRDRLGSED
;
A
#
# COMPACT_ATOMS: atom_id res chain seq x y z
N MET A 1 13.46 54.03 47.73
CA MET A 1 14.54 53.05 47.48
C MET A 1 13.84 51.71 47.39
N THR A 2 13.33 51.39 46.20
CA THR A 2 13.96 50.75 45.02
C THR A 2 13.60 49.27 45.02
N ASP A 3 12.76 48.94 44.04
CA ASP A 3 12.57 47.61 43.49
C ASP A 3 13.90 46.95 43.14
N GLU A 4 13.96 45.64 43.35
CA GLU A 4 14.63 44.61 42.53
C GLU A 4 13.81 43.32 42.83
N GLU A 5 12.93 42.82 41.95
CA GLU A 5 13.25 42.04 40.73
C GLU A 5 14.38 41.03 40.99
N ASP A 6 14.36 39.78 40.59
CA ASP A 6 13.48 38.93 39.80
C ASP A 6 14.21 37.56 39.83
N ALA A 7 13.53 36.51 39.41
CA ALA A 7 14.17 35.34 38.82
C ALA A 7 15.12 34.50 39.71
N LEU A 8 14.55 33.69 40.61
CA LEU A 8 15.06 32.33 40.82
C LEU A 8 13.91 31.32 40.79
N HIS A 9 13.25 31.22 39.64
CA HIS A 9 12.51 30.01 39.30
C HIS A 9 13.50 28.89 38.94
N PRO A 10 13.31 27.68 39.47
CA PRO A 10 14.35 26.66 39.53
C PRO A 10 14.63 26.08 38.15
N SER A 11 15.89 26.21 37.76
CA SER A 11 16.52 25.43 36.70
C SER A 11 16.45 23.93 37.02
N GLY A 12 15.90 23.14 36.10
CA GLY A 12 16.12 21.69 36.05
C GLY A 12 14.93 20.80 35.71
N PHE A 13 13.69 21.29 35.78
CA PHE A 13 12.50 20.50 35.47
C PHE A 13 11.79 21.03 34.22
N LEU A 14 11.44 20.12 33.31
CA LEU A 14 10.60 20.43 32.15
C LEU A 14 9.33 21.12 32.62
N THR A 15 8.94 22.21 31.95
CA THR A 15 7.62 22.78 32.17
C THR A 15 6.56 21.78 31.72
N GLU A 16 5.34 21.88 32.25
CA GLU A 16 4.23 20.99 31.87
C GLU A 16 3.97 21.03 30.35
N GLU A 17 4.13 22.21 29.73
CA GLU A 17 4.00 22.40 28.29
C GLU A 17 5.08 21.61 27.52
N GLN A 18 6.35 21.69 27.96
CA GLN A 18 7.44 20.93 27.34
C GLN A 18 7.29 19.42 27.54
N ALA A 19 6.76 18.99 28.68
CA ALA A 19 6.44 17.59 28.93
C ALA A 19 5.30 17.12 28.00
N ARG A 20 4.28 17.94 27.76
CA ARG A 20 3.16 17.63 26.87
C ARG A 20 3.60 17.48 25.42
N GLU A 21 4.45 18.37 24.93
CA GLU A 21 5.05 18.25 23.59
C GLU A 21 5.85 16.95 23.46
N LEU A 22 6.70 16.63 24.43
CA LEU A 22 7.49 15.40 24.43
C LEU A 22 6.61 14.13 24.42
N PHE A 23 5.52 14.11 25.20
CA PHE A 23 4.57 12.99 25.17
C PHE A 23 3.82 12.89 23.85
N SER A 24 3.49 14.01 23.22
CA SER A 24 2.86 14.03 21.90
C SER A 24 3.78 13.42 20.85
N ASP A 25 5.04 13.86 20.79
CA ASP A 25 6.05 13.34 19.86
C ASP A 25 6.25 11.82 20.07
N MET A 26 6.30 11.38 21.33
CA MET A 26 6.46 9.97 21.65
C MET A 26 5.24 9.15 21.22
N ASN A 27 4.02 9.67 21.40
CA ASN A 27 2.79 9.02 20.95
C ASN A 27 2.74 8.87 19.44
N GLU A 28 3.21 9.87 18.69
CA GLU A 28 3.32 9.79 17.23
C GLU A 28 4.30 8.68 16.79
N VAL A 29 5.46 8.58 17.44
CA VAL A 29 6.43 7.50 17.16
C VAL A 29 5.85 6.12 17.49
N ILE A 30 5.11 6.01 18.60
CA ILE A 30 4.43 4.76 18.97
C ILE A 30 3.40 4.38 17.91
N LEU A 31 2.56 5.32 17.49
CA LEU A 31 1.53 5.10 16.49
C LEU A 31 2.16 4.66 15.16
N ALA A 32 3.20 5.35 14.69
CA ALA A 32 3.94 4.98 13.49
C ALA A 32 4.56 3.57 13.62
N GLY A 33 5.08 3.22 14.80
CA GLY A 33 5.60 1.89 15.09
C GLY A 33 4.53 0.80 15.07
N GLU A 34 3.33 1.09 15.56
CA GLU A 34 2.17 0.19 15.52
C GLU A 34 1.67 -0.03 14.11
N GLU A 35 1.57 1.03 13.30
CA GLU A 35 1.22 0.96 11.89
C GLU A 35 2.22 0.09 11.12
N MET A 36 3.52 0.28 11.38
CA MET A 36 4.55 -0.51 10.72
C MET A 36 4.50 -1.99 11.13
N ARG A 37 4.23 -2.29 12.41
CA ARG A 37 4.01 -3.67 12.88
C ARG A 37 2.80 -4.30 12.21
N ARG A 38 1.69 -3.56 12.08
CA ARG A 38 0.45 -4.00 11.43
C ARG A 38 0.67 -4.31 9.96
N LEU A 39 1.24 -3.37 9.21
CA LEU A 39 1.56 -3.54 7.79
C LEU A 39 2.44 -4.77 7.56
N ARG A 40 3.46 -4.97 8.39
CA ARG A 40 4.35 -6.13 8.29
C ARG A 40 3.59 -7.45 8.50
N SER A 41 2.68 -7.53 9.46
CA SER A 41 1.83 -8.71 9.67
C SER A 41 0.92 -8.99 8.47
N GLU A 42 0.33 -7.94 7.89
CA GLU A 42 -0.52 -8.05 6.69
C GLU A 42 0.28 -8.58 5.49
N MET A 43 1.49 -8.04 5.25
CA MET A 43 2.38 -8.50 4.18
C MET A 43 2.81 -9.96 4.35
N ILE A 44 3.16 -10.38 5.56
CA ILE A 44 3.54 -11.78 5.84
C ILE A 44 2.39 -12.74 5.52
N THR A 45 1.17 -12.38 5.91
CA THR A 45 -0.02 -13.21 5.66
C THR A 45 -0.30 -13.33 4.16
N LEU A 46 -0.18 -12.21 3.43
CA LEU A 46 -0.32 -12.19 1.97
C LEU A 46 0.70 -13.11 1.28
N PHE A 47 2.00 -12.93 1.55
CA PHE A 47 3.02 -13.73 0.87
C PHE A 47 2.89 -15.21 1.18
N ALA A 48 2.54 -15.57 2.42
CA ALA A 48 2.24 -16.96 2.77
C ALA A 48 1.03 -17.50 1.99
N GLY A 49 -0.03 -16.68 1.82
CA GLY A 49 -1.21 -17.02 1.00
C GLY A 49 -0.90 -17.16 -0.49
N LEU A 50 0.10 -16.45 -1.00
CA LEU A 50 0.64 -16.55 -2.37
C LEU A 50 1.65 -17.71 -2.53
N GLY A 51 1.76 -18.61 -1.55
CA GLY A 51 2.60 -19.81 -1.63
C GLY A 51 4.08 -19.58 -1.33
N TRP A 52 4.49 -18.41 -0.83
CA TRP A 52 5.89 -18.17 -0.47
C TRP A 52 6.28 -18.94 0.79
N THR A 53 7.48 -19.51 0.82
CA THR A 53 7.99 -20.23 1.98
C THR A 53 8.26 -19.29 3.16
N GLN A 54 8.05 -19.77 4.39
CA GLN A 54 8.33 -19.00 5.60
C GLN A 54 9.79 -18.54 5.67
N GLU A 55 10.72 -19.36 5.18
CA GLU A 55 12.15 -19.02 5.07
C GLU A 55 12.39 -17.83 4.13
N ARG A 56 11.74 -17.82 2.96
CA ARG A 56 11.83 -16.71 2.00
C ARG A 56 11.29 -15.41 2.61
N ILE A 57 10.16 -15.49 3.30
CA ILE A 57 9.55 -14.34 3.97
C ILE A 57 10.43 -13.83 5.11
N ALA A 58 10.98 -14.74 5.93
CA ALA A 58 11.88 -14.41 7.04
C ALA A 58 13.11 -13.63 6.56
N ARG A 59 13.80 -14.15 5.53
CA ARG A 59 14.95 -13.50 4.91
C ARG A 59 14.63 -12.09 4.41
N LEU A 60 13.49 -11.90 3.73
CA LEU A 60 13.13 -10.62 3.12
C LEU A 60 12.64 -9.58 4.13
N THR A 61 12.05 -10.03 5.24
CA THR A 61 11.54 -9.14 6.31
C THR A 61 12.58 -8.89 7.41
N GLY A 62 13.75 -9.52 7.34
CA GLY A 62 14.75 -9.51 8.41
C GLY A 62 14.26 -10.17 9.71
N MET A 63 13.20 -10.98 9.63
CA MET A 63 12.61 -11.65 10.78
C MET A 63 13.16 -13.06 10.93
N SER A 64 13.07 -13.61 12.12
CA SER A 64 13.32 -15.04 12.33
C SER A 64 12.17 -15.87 11.74
N GLN A 65 12.50 -17.05 11.20
CA GLN A 65 11.49 -17.98 10.70
C GLN A 65 10.43 -18.35 11.75
N PRO A 66 10.74 -18.53 13.05
CA PRO A 66 9.71 -18.71 14.08
C PRO A 66 8.76 -17.51 14.24
N ALA A 67 9.26 -16.28 14.09
CA ALA A 67 8.42 -15.09 14.16
C ALA A 67 7.44 -15.01 12.96
N VAL A 68 7.89 -15.41 11.77
CA VAL A 68 7.04 -15.55 10.58
C VAL A 68 6.01 -16.66 10.80
N SER A 69 6.43 -17.84 11.27
CA SER A 69 5.54 -18.96 11.55
C SER A 69 4.42 -18.60 12.53
N LYS A 70 4.75 -17.87 13.61
CA LYS A 70 3.76 -17.39 14.58
C LYS A 70 2.74 -16.42 13.95
N GLN A 71 3.18 -15.53 13.05
CA GLN A 71 2.28 -14.60 12.35
C GLN A 71 1.35 -15.35 11.40
N VAL A 72 1.88 -16.30 10.63
CA VAL A 72 1.09 -17.14 9.72
C VAL A 72 0.09 -18.01 10.50
N ALA A 73 0.51 -18.59 11.63
CA ALA A 73 -0.38 -19.38 12.49
C ALA A 73 -1.47 -18.53 13.15
N LYS A 74 -1.14 -17.31 13.59
CA LYS A 74 -2.10 -16.35 14.17
C LYS A 74 -3.20 -15.95 13.17
N ALA A 75 -2.87 -15.92 11.88
CA ALA A 75 -3.83 -15.62 10.82
C ALA A 75 -4.80 -16.78 10.49
N ARG A 76 -4.62 -17.98 11.10
CA ARG A 76 -5.35 -19.19 10.74
C ARG A 76 -6.12 -19.82 11.92
N PRO A 77 -7.27 -19.28 12.36
CA PRO A 77 -8.16 -20.00 13.26
C PRO A 77 -9.24 -20.75 12.46
N GLY A 78 -9.09 -22.08 12.29
CA GLY A 78 -10.26 -22.99 12.19
C GLY A 78 -10.66 -23.66 10.87
N GLY A 79 -9.85 -23.69 9.82
CA GLY A 79 -10.15 -24.48 8.60
C GLY A 79 -9.30 -24.02 7.40
N PRO A 80 -9.45 -24.62 6.20
CA PRO A 80 -8.99 -23.98 4.97
C PRO A 80 -9.90 -22.78 4.73
N THR A 81 -9.72 -21.75 5.53
CA THR A 81 -10.15 -20.41 5.20
C THR A 81 -9.56 -20.18 3.81
N PRO A 82 -10.37 -19.89 2.77
CA PRO A 82 -9.81 -19.33 1.55
C PRO A 82 -8.86 -18.22 1.99
N PRO A 83 -7.68 -18.04 1.34
CA PRO A 83 -6.73 -17.01 1.73
C PRO A 83 -7.58 -15.79 2.04
N PRO A 84 -7.60 -15.34 3.32
CA PRO A 84 -8.67 -14.48 3.82
C PRO A 84 -8.84 -13.44 2.75
N ASP A 85 -10.06 -13.17 2.29
CA ASP A 85 -10.29 -12.09 1.34
C ASP A 85 -9.67 -10.86 2.00
N ILE A 86 -8.39 -10.60 1.67
CA ILE A 86 -7.47 -10.04 2.66
C ILE A 86 -8.04 -8.65 2.90
N ALA A 87 -7.92 -8.06 4.08
CA ALA A 87 -8.31 -6.65 4.30
C ALA A 87 -7.67 -5.64 3.29
N LEU A 88 -6.89 -6.12 2.33
CA LEU A 88 -6.45 -5.54 1.07
C LEU A 88 -7.53 -5.47 -0.04
N GLU A 89 -8.70 -6.10 0.10
CA GLU A 89 -9.92 -5.81 -0.68
C GLU A 89 -10.64 -4.57 -0.17
N GLN A 90 -9.98 -3.75 0.67
CA GLN A 90 -10.40 -2.37 0.83
C GLN A 90 -10.22 -1.65 -0.52
N HIS A 91 -11.35 -1.37 -1.15
CA HIS A 91 -11.49 -0.61 -2.39
C HIS A 91 -11.21 0.89 -2.19
N ASP A 92 -10.31 1.25 -1.29
CA ASP A 92 -9.89 2.64 -1.20
C ASP A 92 -9.06 3.04 -2.41
N THR A 93 -9.06 4.34 -2.63
CA THR A 93 -8.45 4.95 -3.80
C THR A 93 -6.96 4.63 -3.93
N PRO A 94 -6.10 4.73 -2.89
CA PRO A 94 -4.68 4.39 -3.02
C PRO A 94 -4.43 2.93 -3.41
N TRP A 95 -5.25 2.00 -2.93
CA TRP A 95 -5.14 0.60 -3.33
C TRP A 95 -5.44 0.40 -4.82
N LEU A 96 -6.58 0.93 -5.28
CA LEU A 96 -7.01 0.82 -6.68
C LEU A 96 -6.07 1.54 -7.65
N GLU A 97 -5.54 2.69 -7.26
CA GLU A 97 -4.51 3.44 -7.99
C GLU A 97 -3.23 2.59 -8.20
N GLY A 98 -2.78 1.93 -7.13
CA GLY A 98 -1.61 1.04 -7.20
C GLY A 98 -1.85 -0.17 -8.10
N ARG A 99 -3.03 -0.79 -8.02
CA ARG A 99 -3.41 -1.89 -8.92
C ARG A 99 -3.46 -1.44 -10.38
N LEU A 100 -4.05 -0.28 -10.68
CA LEU A 100 -4.07 0.26 -12.04
C LEU A 100 -2.65 0.46 -12.58
N TRP A 101 -1.74 0.97 -11.75
CA TRP A 101 -0.35 1.15 -12.13
C TRP A 101 0.35 -0.19 -12.37
N GLY A 102 0.17 -1.17 -11.49
CA GLY A 102 0.73 -2.52 -11.67
C GLY A 102 0.26 -3.19 -12.96
N LEU A 103 -1.04 -3.09 -13.28
CA LEU A 103 -1.60 -3.58 -14.54
C LEU A 103 -0.99 -2.89 -15.76
N ALA A 104 -0.84 -1.57 -15.71
CA ALA A 104 -0.26 -0.82 -16.82
C ALA A 104 1.23 -1.15 -17.06
N GLU A 105 1.99 -1.47 -15.99
CA GLU A 105 3.35 -1.98 -16.14
C GLU A 105 3.40 -3.37 -16.75
N GLU A 106 2.45 -4.23 -16.39
CA GLU A 106 2.38 -5.57 -16.98
C GLU A 106 2.04 -5.50 -18.47
N ILE A 107 1.05 -4.70 -18.85
CA ILE A 107 0.72 -4.43 -20.27
C ILE A 107 1.95 -3.90 -21.03
N SER A 108 2.69 -2.96 -20.43
CA SER A 108 3.94 -2.45 -21.01
C SER A 108 4.94 -3.57 -21.25
N ALA A 109 5.15 -4.43 -20.25
CA ALA A 109 6.09 -5.55 -20.34
C ALA A 109 5.66 -6.60 -21.38
N THR A 110 4.39 -7.01 -21.39
CA THR A 110 3.84 -7.97 -22.36
C THR A 110 3.93 -7.46 -23.80
N LEU A 111 3.87 -6.13 -24.00
CA LEU A 111 3.95 -5.50 -25.32
C LEU A 111 5.35 -4.95 -25.64
N ASP A 112 6.40 -5.43 -24.97
CA ASP A 112 7.79 -5.02 -25.19
C ASP A 112 7.97 -3.49 -25.21
N ASP A 113 7.37 -2.82 -24.22
CA ASP A 113 7.36 -1.36 -24.03
C ASP A 113 6.69 -0.55 -25.16
N SER A 114 6.01 -1.20 -26.10
CA SER A 114 5.28 -0.54 -27.20
C SER A 114 3.87 -0.05 -26.81
N ALA A 115 3.43 -0.28 -25.57
CA ALA A 115 2.12 0.13 -25.07
C ALA A 115 1.96 1.67 -25.02
N HIS A 116 0.74 2.15 -25.22
CA HIS A 116 0.42 3.57 -25.04
C HIS A 116 0.64 4.01 -23.59
N CYS A 117 0.45 3.10 -22.62
CA CYS A 117 0.68 3.38 -21.20
C CYS A 117 2.16 3.41 -20.75
N THR A 118 3.11 2.87 -21.53
CA THR A 118 4.54 2.73 -21.17
C THR A 118 5.14 4.03 -20.64
N ARG A 119 5.06 5.13 -21.41
CA ARG A 119 5.65 6.41 -21.01
C ARG A 119 5.02 7.00 -19.75
N PHE A 120 3.75 6.68 -19.50
CA PHE A 120 3.01 7.18 -18.35
C PHE A 120 3.43 6.46 -17.06
N THR A 121 3.53 5.13 -17.09
CA THR A 121 4.00 4.32 -15.96
C THR A 121 5.46 4.65 -15.63
N ASP A 122 6.29 4.86 -16.65
CA ASP A 122 7.67 5.33 -16.52
C ASP A 122 7.80 6.70 -15.84
N ALA A 123 6.84 7.59 -16.08
CA ALA A 123 6.81 8.90 -15.43
C ALA A 123 6.32 8.80 -13.97
N LEU A 124 5.39 7.88 -13.67
CA LEU A 124 4.97 7.58 -12.30
C LEU A 124 6.11 6.94 -11.49
N GLY A 125 6.80 5.95 -12.04
CA GLY A 125 7.90 5.25 -11.38
C GLY A 125 9.11 6.14 -11.06
N ARG A 126 9.37 7.15 -11.90
CA ARG A 126 10.41 8.17 -11.65
C ARG A 126 9.94 9.35 -10.80
N GLY A 127 8.70 9.33 -10.29
CA GLY A 127 8.12 10.43 -9.51
C GLY A 127 7.86 11.72 -10.29
N ARG A 128 7.95 11.70 -11.63
CA ARG A 128 7.65 12.85 -12.51
C ARG A 128 6.16 13.11 -12.64
N LYS A 129 5.33 12.09 -12.37
CA LYS A 129 3.87 12.20 -12.24
C LYS A 129 3.45 11.72 -10.86
N ARG A 130 2.41 12.36 -10.32
CA ARG A 130 1.76 11.97 -9.06
C ARG A 130 0.39 11.38 -9.34
N PHE A 131 -0.10 10.55 -8.42
CA PHE A 131 -1.48 10.07 -8.45
C PHE A 131 -2.42 11.22 -8.08
N THR A 132 -3.01 11.81 -9.11
CA THR A 132 -4.11 12.78 -9.02
C THR A 132 -5.29 12.19 -9.81
N PRO A 133 -6.54 12.58 -9.54
CA PRO A 133 -7.69 12.06 -10.28
C PRO A 133 -7.51 12.18 -11.81
N GLN A 134 -7.00 13.31 -12.29
CA GLN A 134 -6.75 13.53 -13.72
C GLN A 134 -5.69 12.57 -14.29
N ASN A 135 -4.64 12.29 -13.53
CA ASN A 135 -3.59 11.36 -13.95
C ASN A 135 -4.08 9.91 -13.89
N VAL A 136 -4.93 9.56 -12.93
CA VAL A 136 -5.57 8.24 -12.83
C VAL A 136 -6.50 8.03 -14.03
N ASP A 137 -7.34 9.00 -14.37
CA ASP A 137 -8.22 8.94 -15.55
C ASP A 137 -7.43 8.87 -16.86
N ALA A 138 -6.33 9.62 -16.97
CA ALA A 138 -5.44 9.53 -18.12
C ALA A 138 -4.83 8.13 -18.26
N LEU A 139 -4.36 7.53 -17.16
CA LEU A 139 -3.85 6.17 -17.15
C LEU A 139 -4.93 5.15 -17.51
N ARG A 140 -6.16 5.29 -16.98
CA ARG A 140 -7.32 4.44 -17.33
C ARG A 140 -7.57 4.45 -18.83
N ARG A 141 -7.56 5.63 -19.47
CA ARG A 141 -7.78 5.78 -20.92
C ARG A 141 -6.67 5.12 -21.75
N LEU A 142 -5.41 5.24 -21.32
CA LEU A 142 -4.29 4.60 -22.02
C LEU A 142 -4.38 3.08 -21.93
N VAL A 143 -4.60 2.55 -20.72
CA VAL A 143 -4.76 1.11 -20.50
C VAL A 143 -5.95 0.55 -21.29
N GLU A 144 -7.09 1.23 -21.29
CA GLU A 144 -8.26 0.80 -22.06
C GLU A 144 -7.98 0.76 -23.56
N LYS A 145 -7.22 1.74 -24.05
CA LYS A 145 -6.79 1.80 -25.45
C LYS A 145 -5.90 0.61 -25.79
N ASP A 146 -4.89 0.33 -24.98
CA ASP A 146 -4.01 -0.83 -25.16
C ASP A 146 -4.81 -2.16 -25.14
N LEU A 147 -5.71 -2.34 -24.17
CA LEU A 147 -6.57 -3.52 -24.08
C LEU A 147 -7.53 -3.69 -25.27
N ARG A 148 -7.89 -2.60 -25.95
CA ARG A 148 -8.78 -2.61 -27.12
C ARG A 148 -8.00 -2.90 -28.40
N GLU A 149 -6.90 -2.20 -28.61
CA GLU A 149 -6.10 -2.25 -29.84
C GLU A 149 -5.19 -3.49 -29.90
N ARG A 150 -4.69 -3.97 -28.76
CA ARG A 150 -3.72 -5.09 -28.66
C ARG A 150 -4.33 -6.36 -28.06
N ARG A 151 -5.64 -6.56 -28.24
CA ARG A 151 -6.39 -7.68 -27.64
C ARG A 151 -5.83 -9.06 -28.01
N ALA A 152 -5.27 -9.22 -29.21
CA ALA A 152 -4.70 -10.50 -29.67
C ALA A 152 -3.39 -10.86 -28.96
N GLU A 153 -2.70 -9.86 -28.39
CA GLU A 153 -1.38 -10.00 -27.76
C GLU A 153 -1.46 -10.00 -26.24
N LEU A 154 -2.59 -9.55 -25.68
CA LEU A 154 -2.81 -9.43 -24.25
C LEU A 154 -3.68 -10.57 -23.70
N PRO A 155 -3.25 -11.25 -22.61
CA PRO A 155 -4.07 -12.26 -21.95
C PRO A 155 -5.40 -11.71 -21.44
N GLY A 156 -6.44 -12.55 -21.44
CA GLY A 156 -7.78 -12.19 -20.93
C GLY A 156 -7.80 -11.77 -19.45
N SER A 157 -6.81 -12.20 -18.67
CA SER A 157 -6.63 -11.81 -17.28
C SER A 157 -6.40 -10.30 -17.11
N HIS A 158 -5.78 -9.65 -18.09
CA HIS A 158 -5.52 -8.21 -18.07
C HIS A 158 -6.80 -7.39 -18.18
N ARG A 159 -7.71 -7.79 -19.08
CA ARG A 159 -9.04 -7.18 -19.21
C ARG A 159 -9.88 -7.40 -17.95
N SER A 160 -9.87 -8.62 -17.43
CA SER A 160 -10.59 -8.97 -16.20
C SER A 160 -10.11 -8.14 -15.00
N ALA A 161 -8.79 -7.94 -14.88
CA ALA A 161 -8.18 -7.08 -13.87
C ALA A 161 -8.59 -5.61 -14.04
N TYR A 162 -8.56 -5.09 -15.28
CA TYR A 162 -9.00 -3.71 -15.57
C TYR A 162 -10.45 -3.48 -15.18
N ASP A 163 -11.36 -4.38 -15.54
CA ASP A 163 -12.78 -4.25 -15.26
C ASP A 163 -13.06 -4.27 -13.75
N ALA A 164 -12.34 -5.11 -12.99
CA ALA A 164 -12.42 -5.14 -11.53
C ALA A 164 -11.94 -3.83 -10.88
N ILE A 165 -10.83 -3.27 -11.37
CA ILE A 165 -10.29 -1.98 -10.89
C ILE A 165 -11.25 -0.84 -11.23
N GLY A 166 -11.76 -0.80 -12.47
CA GLY A 166 -12.69 0.22 -12.94
C GLY A 166 -13.95 0.30 -12.09
N ARG A 167 -14.59 -0.85 -11.82
CA ARG A 167 -15.75 -0.92 -10.92
C ARG A 167 -15.45 -0.35 -9.54
N GLY A 168 -14.27 -0.61 -8.99
CA GLY A 168 -13.86 -0.05 -7.70
C GLY A 168 -13.67 1.46 -7.71
N LEU A 169 -13.10 2.02 -8.79
CA LEU A 169 -12.84 3.46 -8.91
C LEU A 169 -14.12 4.27 -9.18
N ASP A 170 -15.13 3.65 -9.80
CA ASP A 170 -16.39 4.30 -10.15
C ASP A 170 -17.41 4.31 -8.99
N VAL A 171 -17.18 3.53 -7.93
CA VAL A 171 -18.00 3.58 -6.71
C VAL A 171 -17.52 4.77 -5.86
N PRO A 172 -18.38 5.76 -5.58
CA PRO A 172 -18.03 6.83 -4.65
C PRO A 172 -17.66 6.20 -3.32
N ALA A 173 -16.45 6.48 -2.82
CA ALA A 173 -15.97 5.94 -1.56
C ALA A 173 -17.01 6.27 -0.48
N LYS A 174 -17.84 5.29 -0.10
CA LYS A 174 -18.80 5.43 1.00
C LYS A 174 -17.94 5.80 2.19
N THR A 175 -18.12 7.04 2.63
CA THR A 175 -17.40 7.72 3.70
C THR A 175 -16.91 6.72 4.75
N ALA A 176 -15.65 6.28 4.62
CA ALA A 176 -14.95 5.51 5.65
C ALA A 176 -14.54 6.42 6.82
N ALA A 177 -15.33 7.48 7.09
CA ALA A 177 -15.24 8.29 8.28
C ALA A 177 -16.08 7.63 9.36
N THR A 178 -15.51 6.58 9.95
CA THR A 178 -15.64 6.15 11.36
C THR A 178 -14.87 4.84 11.48
N GLY A 179 -13.53 4.94 11.59
CA GLY A 179 -12.66 3.79 11.90
C GLY A 179 -11.29 3.76 11.24
N ALA A 180 -11.04 4.58 10.22
CA ALA A 180 -9.76 4.58 9.47
C ALA A 180 -8.73 5.57 10.04
N ALA A 181 -8.49 5.53 11.35
CA ALA A 181 -7.17 5.91 11.87
C ALA A 181 -6.33 4.62 11.85
N GLY A 182 -5.47 4.46 10.84
CA GLY A 182 -4.52 3.32 10.81
C GLY A 182 -4.47 2.49 9.53
N THR A 183 -4.55 3.11 8.35
CA THR A 183 -4.02 2.50 7.11
C THR A 183 -2.78 3.29 6.72
N GLY A 184 -1.61 2.64 6.67
CA GLY A 184 -0.32 3.30 6.42
C GLY A 184 -0.31 4.22 5.19
N SER A 185 0.70 5.09 5.10
CA SER A 185 0.83 6.13 4.06
C SER A 185 0.34 5.66 2.67
N ALA A 186 -0.52 6.46 2.03
CA ALA A 186 -1.10 6.16 0.72
C ALA A 186 -0.06 5.73 -0.34
N ALA A 187 1.18 6.22 -0.23
CA ALA A 187 2.29 5.81 -1.09
C ALA A 187 2.67 4.34 -0.90
N VAL A 188 2.74 3.87 0.35
CA VAL A 188 3.05 2.48 0.69
C VAL A 188 1.94 1.56 0.19
N ARG A 189 0.69 1.96 0.36
CA ARG A 189 -0.47 1.19 -0.12
C ARG A 189 -0.48 1.04 -1.63
N ARG A 190 -0.21 2.11 -2.38
CA ARG A 190 -0.03 2.04 -3.84
C ARG A 190 1.10 1.11 -4.24
N ALA A 191 2.27 1.24 -3.60
CA ALA A 191 3.44 0.44 -3.93
C ALA A 191 3.20 -1.05 -3.70
N LEU A 192 2.54 -1.39 -2.59
CA LEU A 192 2.15 -2.76 -2.28
C LEU A 192 1.14 -3.31 -3.29
N ALA A 193 0.08 -2.56 -3.58
CA ALA A 193 -0.95 -2.93 -4.54
C ALA A 193 -0.38 -3.13 -5.96
N ARG A 194 0.52 -2.24 -6.39
CA ARG A 194 1.26 -2.35 -7.66
C ARG A 194 2.03 -3.67 -7.73
N ARG A 195 2.78 -4.00 -6.68
CA ARG A 195 3.60 -5.21 -6.64
C ARG A 195 2.74 -6.47 -6.72
N ILE A 196 1.68 -6.54 -5.90
CA ILE A 196 0.76 -7.68 -5.87
C ILE A 196 0.06 -7.85 -7.23
N GLN A 197 -0.38 -6.76 -7.85
CA GLN A 197 -1.04 -6.84 -9.15
C GLN A 197 -0.11 -7.41 -10.23
N ARG A 198 1.16 -7.02 -10.23
CA ARG A 198 2.17 -7.59 -11.16
C ARG A 198 2.47 -9.05 -10.86
N ASP A 199 2.71 -9.38 -9.59
CA ASP A 199 3.01 -10.75 -9.20
C ASP A 199 1.83 -11.70 -9.53
N ARG A 200 0.58 -11.22 -9.51
CA ARG A 200 -0.61 -12.00 -9.91
C ARG A 200 -0.72 -12.27 -11.41
N LEU A 201 -0.25 -11.34 -12.25
CA LEU A 201 -0.36 -11.44 -13.70
C LEU A 201 0.88 -12.12 -14.31
N GLY A 202 2.08 -11.86 -13.76
CA GLY A 202 3.33 -12.48 -14.19
C GLY A 202 3.58 -13.90 -13.66
N SER A 203 2.61 -14.48 -12.94
CA SER A 203 2.64 -15.88 -12.50
C SER A 203 1.82 -16.82 -13.38
N GLU A 204 1.28 -16.35 -14.50
CA GLU A 204 0.49 -17.14 -15.47
C GLU A 204 1.34 -17.75 -16.62
N ASP A 205 2.67 -17.83 -16.47
CA ASP A 205 3.60 -18.51 -17.39
C ASP A 205 3.91 -19.95 -16.99
#